data_AF-A0A1F7LXI8-F1
#
_entry.id   AF-A0A1F7LXI8-F1
#
_cell.length_a   1.000
_cell.length_b   1.000
_cell.length_c   1.000
_cell.angle_alpha   90.00
_cell.angle_beta   90.00
_cell.angle_gamma   90.00
#
_symmetry.space_group_name_H-M   'P 1'
#
loop_
_entity.id
_entity.type
_entity.pdbx_description
1 polymer ?
#
loop_
_entity_poly.entity_id
_entity_poly.type
_entity_poly.pdbx_seq_one_letter_code
_entity_poly.pdbx_strand_id
1 'polypeptide(L)'
;MARLHFEENRPVYGLNTFGQPRTGDRAFARAFDADSRDLTFRFVNTSDAVPRVPPRVGLDSHEGTFLCFDEPRTLRSDPGF
;
A
#
# COMPACT_ATOMS: atom_id res chain seq x y z
N MET A 1 -16.99 4.37 3.25
CA MET A 1 -15.84 4.96 3.93
C MET A 1 -15.20 3.89 4.79
N ALA A 2 -13.91 3.66 4.61
CA ALA A 2 -13.10 2.69 5.35
C ALA A 2 -12.05 3.47 6.15
N ARG A 3 -12.26 3.58 7.47
CA ARG A 3 -11.40 4.38 8.35
C ARG A 3 -10.51 3.48 9.20
N LEU A 4 -9.21 3.77 9.19
CA LEU A 4 -8.27 3.16 10.12
C LEU A 4 -8.52 3.68 11.55
N HIS A 5 -8.77 2.76 12.46
CA HIS A 5 -8.93 3.02 13.89
C HIS A 5 -8.41 1.82 14.69
N PHE A 6 -7.93 2.08 15.90
CA PHE A 6 -7.72 1.01 16.88
C PHE A 6 -9.07 0.53 17.41
N GLU A 7 -9.11 -0.68 17.98
CA GLU A 7 -10.32 -1.24 18.61
C GLU A 7 -10.96 -0.27 19.64
N GLU A 8 -10.13 0.48 20.35
CA GLU A 8 -10.54 1.52 21.30
C GLU A 8 -10.99 2.85 20.65
N ASN A 9 -11.31 2.86 19.35
CA ASN A 9 -11.68 4.05 18.56
C ASN A 9 -10.64 5.19 18.57
N ARG A 10 -9.36 4.87 18.76
CA ARG A 10 -8.28 5.85 18.63
C ARG A 10 -7.93 6.08 17.16
N PRO A 11 -7.62 7.34 16.75
CA PRO A 11 -7.24 7.62 15.37
C PRO A 11 -5.89 6.98 15.04
N VAL A 12 -5.77 6.49 13.79
CA VAL A 12 -4.50 6.08 13.20
C VAL A 12 -3.90 7.27 12.46
N TYR A 13 -2.64 7.58 12.74
CA TYR A 13 -1.91 8.68 12.11
C TYR A 13 -0.98 8.23 10.97
N GLY A 14 -0.79 6.91 10.83
CA GLY A 14 0.06 6.37 9.79
C GLY A 14 -0.05 4.85 9.71
N LEU A 15 -0.09 4.34 8.48
CA LEU A 15 0.09 2.93 8.18
C LEU A 15 1.33 2.80 7.31
N ASN A 16 2.40 2.21 7.85
CA ASN A 16 3.65 1.98 7.14
C ASN A 16 3.85 0.48 7.02
N THR A 17 3.91 -0.01 5.79
CA THR A 17 4.11 -1.44 5.52
C THR A 17 5.39 -1.68 4.76
N PHE A 18 6.06 -2.79 5.03
CA PHE A 18 7.28 -3.20 4.34
C PHE A 18 7.05 -4.58 3.73
N GLY A 19 7.19 -4.69 2.41
CA GLY A 19 7.02 -5.98 1.74
C GLY A 19 5.58 -6.52 1.80
N GLN A 20 4.56 -5.68 2.06
CA GLN A 20 3.18 -6.20 2.15
C GLN A 20 2.76 -6.84 0.81
N PRO A 21 2.08 -8.00 0.83
CA PRO A 21 1.46 -8.57 -0.37
C PRO A 21 0.27 -7.70 -0.83
N ARG A 22 -0.38 -8.06 -1.94
CA ARG A 22 -1.69 -7.49 -2.28
C ARG A 22 -2.74 -8.12 -1.36
N THR A 23 -3.49 -7.28 -0.65
CA THR A 23 -4.39 -7.66 0.46
C THR A 23 -5.87 -7.54 0.08
N GLY A 24 -6.19 -6.82 -0.99
CA GLY A 24 -7.55 -6.57 -1.43
C GLY A 24 -7.69 -6.43 -2.94
N ASP A 25 -8.95 -6.35 -3.36
CA ASP A 25 -9.33 -6.12 -4.75
C ASP A 25 -9.44 -4.62 -5.06
N ARG A 26 -9.90 -4.30 -6.27
CA ARG A 26 -10.08 -2.92 -6.71
C ARG A 26 -11.12 -2.16 -5.89
N ALA A 27 -12.16 -2.84 -5.42
CA ALA A 27 -13.22 -2.21 -4.62
C ALA A 27 -12.69 -1.88 -3.22
N PHE A 28 -11.94 -2.80 -2.62
CA PHE A 28 -11.26 -2.60 -1.35
C PHE A 28 -10.32 -1.39 -1.41
N ALA A 29 -9.37 -1.38 -2.35
CA ALA A 29 -8.38 -0.31 -2.39
C ALA A 29 -9.01 1.07 -2.70
N ARG A 30 -10.06 1.14 -3.54
CA ARG A 30 -10.84 2.38 -3.70
C ARG A 30 -11.51 2.83 -2.40
N ALA A 31 -12.12 1.90 -1.67
CA ALA A 31 -12.80 2.22 -0.42
C ALA A 31 -11.81 2.64 0.68
N PHE A 32 -10.64 2.00 0.72
CA PHE A 32 -9.56 2.31 1.63
C PHE A 32 -8.94 3.68 1.33
N ASP A 33 -8.58 3.93 0.07
CA ASP A 33 -7.92 5.17 -0.34
C ASP A 33 -8.81 6.40 -0.19
N ALA A 34 -10.14 6.23 -0.21
CA ALA A 34 -11.08 7.31 0.01
C ALA A 34 -10.85 8.06 1.34
N ASP A 35 -10.34 7.36 2.37
CA ASP A 35 -10.16 7.93 3.70
C ASP A 35 -8.73 7.79 4.25
N SER A 36 -7.92 6.88 3.70
CA SER A 36 -6.64 6.47 4.32
C SER A 36 -5.41 6.63 3.43
N ARG A 37 -5.57 7.14 2.19
CA ARG A 37 -4.44 7.25 1.24
C ARG A 37 -3.29 8.12 1.75
N ASP A 38 -3.60 9.29 2.30
CA ASP A 38 -2.62 10.30 2.70
C ASP A 38 -1.78 9.90 3.93
N LEU A 39 -2.25 8.91 4.69
CA LEU A 39 -1.55 8.37 5.86
C LEU A 39 -1.00 6.96 5.65
N THR A 40 -1.15 6.38 4.45
CA THR A 40 -0.70 5.02 4.17
C THR A 40 0.50 5.04 3.22
N PHE A 41 1.62 4.48 3.67
CA PHE A 41 2.86 4.37 2.89
C PHE A 41 3.29 2.92 2.79
N ARG A 42 3.45 2.46 1.54
CA ARG A 42 3.85 1.10 1.20
C ARG A 42 5.27 1.10 0.67
N PHE A 43 6.19 0.60 1.47
CA PHE A 43 7.59 0.44 1.12
C PHE A 43 7.84 -0.93 0.48
N VAL A 44 8.44 -0.92 -0.71
CA VAL A 44 8.78 -2.13 -1.48
C VAL A 44 10.24 -2.10 -1.87
N ASN A 45 10.94 -3.20 -1.65
CA ASN A 45 12.25 -3.42 -2.23
C ASN A 45 12.08 -4.06 -3.62
N THR A 46 12.77 -3.55 -4.63
CA THR A 46 12.62 -4.02 -6.01
C THR A 46 13.01 -5.50 -6.18
N SER A 47 13.88 -6.04 -5.33
CA SER A 47 14.21 -7.48 -5.28
C SER A 47 13.21 -8.33 -4.50
N ASP A 48 12.26 -7.73 -3.77
CA ASP A 48 11.26 -8.45 -2.99
C ASP A 48 10.11 -8.95 -3.88
N ALA A 49 9.79 -10.24 -3.75
CA ALA A 49 8.71 -10.89 -4.48
C ALA A 49 7.36 -10.78 -3.76
N VAL A 50 7.33 -10.59 -2.43
CA VAL A 50 6.09 -10.59 -1.64
C VAL A 50 5.10 -9.52 -2.12
N PRO A 51 5.51 -8.27 -2.44
CA PRO A 51 4.59 -7.26 -2.96
C PRO A 51 3.96 -7.58 -4.32
N ARG A 52 4.46 -8.61 -5.00
CA ARG A 52 3.99 -9.03 -6.32
C ARG A 52 2.95 -10.16 -6.25
N VAL A 53 2.63 -10.69 -5.06
CA VAL A 53 1.62 -11.74 -4.87
C VAL A 53 0.39 -11.23 -4.11
N PRO A 54 -0.82 -11.73 -4.39
CA PRO A 54 -1.23 -12.49 -5.58
C PRO A 54 -1.01 -11.68 -6.89
N PRO A 55 -0.78 -12.28 -8.07
CA PRO A 55 -0.50 -11.56 -9.33
C PRO A 55 -1.64 -10.63 -9.79
N ARG A 56 -1.37 -9.63 -10.65
CA ARG A 56 -2.34 -8.62 -11.14
C ARG A 56 -3.44 -9.16 -12.09
N VAL A 57 -3.76 -10.45 -12.05
CA VAL A 57 -4.84 -11.00 -12.88
C VAL A 57 -6.20 -10.57 -12.30
N GLY A 58 -6.71 -9.43 -12.78
CA GLY A 58 -8.08 -8.96 -12.52
C GLY A 58 -8.30 -8.22 -11.19
N LEU A 59 -7.25 -8.00 -10.38
CA LEU A 59 -7.31 -7.35 -9.07
C LEU A 59 -6.27 -6.21 -9.04
N ASP A 60 -6.70 -5.01 -9.43
CA ASP A 60 -5.85 -3.82 -9.41
C ASP A 60 -6.51 -2.71 -8.61
N SER A 61 -6.11 -2.57 -7.36
CA SER A 61 -5.48 -1.32 -6.91
C SER A 61 -4.69 -1.61 -5.64
N HIS A 62 -3.46 -1.12 -5.56
CA HIS A 62 -2.73 -1.09 -4.30
C HIS A 62 -3.29 0.06 -3.47
N GLU A 63 -3.38 -0.14 -2.16
CA GLU A 63 -3.75 0.91 -1.24
C GLU A 63 -2.57 1.83 -0.86
N GLY A 64 -2.87 3.12 -0.69
CA GLY A 64 -1.94 4.13 -0.21
C GLY A 64 -0.89 4.59 -1.22
N THR A 65 0.19 5.15 -0.69
CA THR A 65 1.31 5.71 -1.45
C THR A 65 2.43 4.70 -1.59
N PHE A 66 2.78 4.35 -2.83
CA PHE A 66 3.80 3.33 -3.13
C PHE A 66 5.19 3.94 -3.24
N LEU A 67 6.15 3.36 -2.50
CA LEU A 67 7.52 3.83 -2.44
C LEU A 67 8.48 2.65 -2.67
N CYS A 68 9.35 2.77 -3.68
CA CYS A 68 10.30 1.73 -4.05
C CYS A 68 11.73 2.06 -3.65
N PHE A 69 12.42 1.06 -3.11
CA PHE A 69 13.88 1.05 -2.98
C PHE A 69 14.49 0.31 -4.17
N ASP A 70 15.17 1.06 -5.04
CA ASP A 70 15.96 0.49 -6.14
C ASP A 70 17.43 0.37 -5.76
N GLU A 71 18.20 -0.55 -6.34
CA GLU A 71 19.67 -0.53 -6.35
C GLU A 71 20.11 0.74 -7.11
N PRO A 72 20.53 1.84 -6.45
CA PRO A 72 21.54 1.92 -5.37
C PRO A 72 21.03 2.36 -3.98
N ARG A 73 19.95 1.74 -3.47
CA ARG A 73 19.18 2.09 -2.24
C ARG A 73 18.54 3.48 -2.24
N THR A 74 18.20 4.02 -3.41
CA THR A 74 17.46 5.29 -3.50
C THR A 74 15.96 5.04 -3.36
N LEU A 75 15.29 5.82 -2.51
CA LEU A 75 13.83 5.83 -2.41
C LEU A 75 13.24 6.64 -3.55
N ARG A 76 12.32 6.05 -4.31
CA ARG A 76 11.57 6.73 -5.37
C ARG A 76 10.08 6.61 -5.12
N SER A 77 9.34 7.69 -5.36
CA SER A 77 7.91 7.58 -5.65
C SER A 77 7.80 6.93 -7.02
N ASP A 78 7.18 5.77 -7.10
CA ASP A 78 7.03 5.11 -8.40
C ASP A 78 5.97 5.86 -9.23
N PRO A 79 6.33 6.50 -10.36
CA PRO A 79 5.38 7.20 -11.22
C PRO A 79 4.65 6.24 -12.19
N GLY A 80 5.03 4.96 -12.23
CA GLY A 80 4.64 4.00 -13.26
C GLY A 80 3.55 3.00 -12.87
N PHE A 81 2.83 3.22 -11.77
CA PHE A 81 1.75 2.33 -11.30
C PHE A 81 0.43 3.06 -11.06
#